data_AF-A0A811LAN3-F1
#
_entry.id   AF-A0A811LAN3-F1
#
_cell.length_a   1.000
_cell.length_b   1.000
_cell.length_c   1.000
_cell.angle_alpha   90.00
_cell.angle_beta   90.00
_cell.angle_gamma   90.00
#
_symmetry.space_group_name_H-M   'P 1'
#
loop_
_entity.id
_entity.type
_entity.pdbx_description
1 polymer ?
#
loop_
_entity_poly.entity_id
_entity_poly.type
_entity_poly.pdbx_seq_one_letter_code
_entity_poly.pdbx_strand_id
1 'polypeptide(L)'
;MKSMQVSRAIARLASSSLRLGARPALRQAVRFSSSDSVTKDLTQRLNEEIEAEKRLENENLGGSAQPSIPGFQLKTKDAEVRLTKKHGSEDILVVFNVNHSVDVEEDDPSSDAAPVPVALPPFSVEITKSGKRLCFNMVLVETGDEDQFDFRVEEFYVAPAAKDGNEDVPDEVYASSGKYIDPNLHDVLFVRYLEERGIDAEFCRNLVQFSTHYEHQKYVGLLSHIRDFVSQN
;
A
#
# COMPACT_ATOMS: atom_id res chain seq x y z
N MET A 1 15.62 -23.48 7.80
CA MET A 1 14.56 -24.41 7.33
C MET A 1 13.39 -23.55 6.91
N LYS A 2 13.05 -23.51 5.61
CA LYS A 2 12.01 -22.63 5.05
C LYS A 2 10.63 -23.22 5.37
N SER A 3 9.79 -22.48 6.09
CA SER A 3 8.39 -22.85 6.31
C SER A 3 7.50 -21.92 5.49
N MET A 4 6.96 -22.46 4.41
CA MET A 4 5.81 -21.92 3.67
C MET A 4 4.57 -22.17 4.52
N GLN A 5 3.78 -21.14 4.82
CA GLN A 5 2.40 -21.33 5.27
C GLN A 5 1.42 -20.97 4.16
N VAL A 6 0.45 -21.87 4.03
CA VAL A 6 -0.49 -22.08 2.94
C VAL A 6 -1.84 -21.51 3.39
N SER A 7 -2.38 -20.54 2.64
CA SER A 7 -3.75 -20.06 2.84
C SER A 7 -4.76 -21.11 2.37
N ARG A 8 -5.69 -21.48 3.25
CA ARG A 8 -6.72 -22.52 3.06
C ARG A 8 -7.93 -21.98 2.31
N ALA A 9 -8.26 -22.59 1.16
CA ALA A 9 -9.54 -22.43 0.48
C ALA A 9 -10.52 -23.56 0.86
N ILE A 10 -11.79 -23.23 1.07
CA ILE A 10 -12.87 -24.16 1.44
C ILE A 10 -13.56 -24.64 0.15
N ALA A 11 -13.51 -25.95 -0.12
CA ALA A 11 -14.32 -26.60 -1.15
C ALA A 11 -15.60 -27.20 -0.54
N ARG A 12 -16.75 -26.98 -1.18
CA ARG A 12 -17.99 -27.72 -0.91
C ARG A 12 -18.34 -28.58 -2.10
N LEU A 13 -18.30 -29.90 -1.89
CA LEU A 13 -18.84 -30.92 -2.78
C LEU A 13 -20.32 -31.18 -2.43
N ALA A 14 -21.19 -31.21 -3.43
CA ALA A 14 -22.45 -31.91 -3.36
C ALA A 14 -22.76 -32.53 -4.72
N SER A 15 -22.85 -33.86 -4.71
CA SER A 15 -23.19 -34.74 -5.82
C SER A 15 -24.71 -34.95 -5.91
N SER A 16 -25.26 -34.98 -7.13
CA SER A 16 -26.41 -35.84 -7.44
C SER A 16 -26.57 -36.01 -8.96
N SER A 17 -26.64 -37.27 -9.35
CA SER A 17 -26.79 -37.79 -10.70
C SER A 17 -28.26 -37.77 -11.15
N LEU A 18 -28.55 -37.56 -12.44
CA LEU A 18 -29.28 -38.51 -13.30
C LEU A 18 -29.74 -37.92 -14.65
N ARG A 19 -29.45 -38.73 -15.69
CA ARG A 19 -30.25 -39.08 -16.89
C ARG A 19 -29.98 -38.43 -18.26
N LEU A 20 -29.78 -39.38 -19.18
CA LEU A 20 -29.61 -39.35 -20.62
C LEU A 20 -30.68 -38.54 -21.36
N GLY A 21 -30.21 -37.75 -22.32
CA GLY A 21 -30.97 -37.26 -23.46
C GLY A 21 -30.01 -36.85 -24.57
N ALA A 22 -29.66 -37.78 -25.45
CA ALA A 22 -28.78 -37.51 -26.59
C ALA A 22 -29.46 -36.58 -27.60
N ARG A 23 -28.91 -35.39 -27.80
CA ARG A 23 -29.18 -34.52 -28.95
C ARG A 23 -27.85 -34.23 -29.64
N PRO A 24 -27.77 -34.19 -30.98
CA PRO A 24 -26.52 -33.87 -31.65
C PRO A 24 -26.25 -32.38 -31.41
N ALA A 25 -25.32 -32.08 -30.50
CA ALA A 25 -24.76 -30.74 -30.40
C ALA A 25 -23.96 -30.50 -31.68
N LEU A 26 -24.38 -29.53 -32.49
CA LEU A 26 -23.49 -28.89 -33.45
C LEU A 26 -22.24 -28.52 -32.67
N ARG A 27 -21.11 -29.16 -33.00
CA ARG A 27 -19.79 -28.67 -32.60
C ARG A 27 -19.67 -27.29 -33.23
N GLN A 28 -19.98 -26.24 -32.49
CA GLN A 28 -19.37 -24.95 -32.75
C GLN A 28 -17.87 -25.21 -32.67
N ALA A 29 -17.22 -25.16 -33.84
CA ALA A 29 -15.79 -25.03 -33.89
C ALA A 29 -15.44 -23.87 -32.96
N VAL A 30 -14.83 -24.19 -31.83
CA VAL A 30 -14.08 -23.21 -31.05
C VAL A 30 -13.06 -22.70 -32.05
N ARG A 31 -13.34 -21.52 -32.64
CA ARG A 31 -12.36 -20.80 -33.42
C ARG A 31 -11.21 -20.60 -32.44
N PHE A 32 -10.12 -21.32 -32.64
CA PHE A 32 -8.84 -20.96 -32.07
C PHE A 32 -8.57 -19.54 -32.59
N SER A 33 -8.99 -18.54 -31.81
CA SER A 33 -8.46 -17.20 -31.96
C SER A 33 -6.96 -17.38 -31.79
N SER A 34 -6.21 -17.12 -32.85
CA SER A 34 -4.76 -17.08 -32.81
C SER A 34 -4.34 -16.28 -31.58
N SER A 35 -3.54 -16.85 -30.68
CA SER A 35 -3.01 -16.15 -29.48
C SER A 35 -2.41 -14.79 -29.85
N ASP A 36 -1.86 -14.72 -31.07
CA ASP A 36 -1.28 -13.55 -31.73
C ASP A 36 -2.25 -12.35 -31.88
N SER A 37 -3.58 -12.56 -31.88
CA SER A 37 -4.55 -11.45 -31.94
C SER A 37 -4.83 -10.85 -30.57
N VAL A 38 -4.84 -11.66 -29.51
CA VAL A 38 -5.10 -11.20 -28.14
C VAL A 38 -3.88 -10.45 -27.59
N THR A 39 -2.67 -10.95 -27.85
CA THR A 39 -1.42 -10.27 -27.48
C THR A 39 -1.31 -8.87 -28.08
N LYS A 40 -1.70 -8.70 -29.34
CA LYS A 40 -1.69 -7.40 -30.03
C LYS A 40 -2.73 -6.44 -29.46
N ASP A 41 -3.97 -6.90 -29.25
CA ASP A 41 -5.03 -6.09 -28.63
C ASP A 41 -4.64 -5.66 -27.21
N LEU A 42 -4.11 -6.58 -26.41
CA LEU A 42 -3.65 -6.29 -25.05
C LEU A 42 -2.50 -5.26 -25.05
N THR A 43 -1.51 -5.42 -25.94
CA THR A 43 -0.40 -4.47 -26.06
C THR A 43 -0.89 -3.09 -26.46
N GLN A 44 -1.86 -3.00 -27.37
CA GLN A 44 -2.45 -1.73 -27.78
C GLN A 44 -3.17 -1.06 -26.61
N ARG A 45 -4.05 -1.78 -25.91
CA ARG A 45 -4.78 -1.25 -24.76
C ARG A 45 -3.87 -0.80 -23.63
N LEU A 46 -2.80 -1.55 -23.34
CA LEU A 46 -1.81 -1.14 -22.34
C LEU A 46 -1.08 0.15 -22.73
N ASN A 47 -0.78 0.37 -24.01
CA ASN A 47 -0.19 1.64 -24.45
C ASN A 47 -1.16 2.81 -24.30
N GLU A 48 -2.42 2.62 -24.70
CA GLU A 48 -3.48 3.63 -24.54
C GLU A 48 -3.65 4.01 -23.06
N GLU A 49 -3.68 3.01 -22.16
CA GLU A 49 -3.78 3.21 -20.72
C GLU A 49 -2.57 3.94 -20.15
N ILE A 50 -1.35 3.49 -20.46
CA ILE A 50 -0.11 4.14 -19.99
C ILE A 50 -0.05 5.61 -20.44
N GLU A 51 -0.51 5.93 -21.64
CA GLU A 51 -0.57 7.31 -22.12
C GLU A 51 -1.62 8.14 -21.38
N ALA A 52 -2.79 7.57 -21.09
CA ALA A 52 -3.83 8.22 -20.29
C ALA A 52 -3.32 8.52 -18.87
N GLU A 53 -2.73 7.52 -18.20
CA GLU A 53 -2.24 7.66 -16.83
C GLU A 53 -1.09 8.67 -16.69
N LYS A 54 -0.21 8.75 -17.70
CA LYS A 54 0.85 9.78 -17.74
C LYS A 54 0.29 11.19 -17.94
N ARG A 55 -0.85 11.34 -18.63
CA ARG A 55 -1.51 12.65 -18.75
C ARG A 55 -2.11 13.04 -17.40
N LEU A 56 -2.79 12.11 -16.73
CA LEU A 56 -3.34 12.32 -15.38
C LEU A 56 -2.25 12.69 -14.37
N GLU A 57 -1.08 12.03 -14.40
CA GLU A 57 0.05 12.37 -13.53
C GLU A 57 0.49 13.84 -13.69
N ASN A 58 0.54 14.32 -14.93
CA ASN A 58 0.95 15.69 -15.24
C ASN A 58 -0.11 16.74 -14.92
N GLU A 59 -1.39 16.39 -15.03
CA GLU A 59 -2.51 17.30 -14.79
C GLU A 59 -2.86 17.39 -13.30
N ASN A 60 -2.82 16.25 -12.57
CA ASN A 60 -3.42 16.14 -11.24
C ASN A 60 -2.41 15.83 -10.12
N LEU A 61 -1.25 15.22 -10.41
CA LEU A 61 -0.32 14.75 -9.38
C LEU A 61 1.01 15.53 -9.32
N GLY A 62 1.01 16.77 -9.83
CA GLY A 62 2.18 17.66 -9.80
C GLY A 62 3.28 17.32 -10.83
N GLY A 63 2.99 16.42 -11.78
CA GLY A 63 3.95 15.95 -12.78
C GLY A 63 5.07 15.11 -12.18
N SER A 64 6.15 14.86 -12.94
CA SER A 64 7.19 13.89 -12.57
C SER A 64 8.05 14.26 -11.34
N ALA A 65 7.80 15.40 -10.70
CA ALA A 65 8.55 15.82 -9.52
C ALA A 65 7.98 15.14 -8.27
N GLN A 66 8.67 14.10 -7.82
CA GLN A 66 8.26 13.35 -6.63
C GLN A 66 8.18 14.28 -5.39
N PRO A 67 7.05 14.28 -4.66
CA PRO A 67 6.91 15.03 -3.42
C PRO A 67 8.02 14.67 -2.42
N SER A 68 8.40 15.63 -1.58
CA SER A 68 9.37 15.39 -0.49
C SER A 68 8.66 15.34 0.86
N ILE A 69 9.21 14.58 1.81
CA ILE A 69 8.74 14.58 3.20
C ILE A 69 9.78 15.33 4.05
N PRO A 70 9.53 16.60 4.44
CA PRO A 70 10.50 17.43 5.12
C PRO A 70 11.04 16.79 6.41
N GLY A 71 12.35 16.95 6.65
CA GLY A 71 13.00 16.45 7.87
C GLY A 71 13.33 14.95 7.88
N PHE A 72 12.94 14.20 6.83
CA PHE A 72 13.28 12.79 6.67
C PHE A 72 14.17 12.54 5.45
N GLN A 73 15.11 11.61 5.60
CA GLN A 73 15.84 11.02 4.47
C GLN A 73 15.02 9.85 3.91
N LEU A 74 14.68 9.95 2.63
CA LEU A 74 13.81 8.99 1.94
C LEU A 74 14.65 7.97 1.15
N LYS A 75 14.29 6.70 1.28
CA LYS A 75 14.82 5.59 0.47
C LYS A 75 13.68 4.68 0.04
N THR A 76 13.76 4.17 -1.17
CA THR A 76 12.76 3.25 -1.72
C THR A 76 13.41 1.91 -2.10
N LYS A 77 12.65 0.83 -1.94
CA LYS A 77 12.99 -0.51 -2.38
C LYS A 77 11.74 -1.16 -2.97
N ASP A 78 11.60 -0.97 -4.26
CA ASP A 78 10.38 -1.29 -4.99
C ASP A 78 9.13 -0.62 -4.37
N ALA A 79 8.11 -1.35 -3.92
CA ALA A 79 6.93 -0.77 -3.29
C ALA A 79 7.14 -0.35 -1.82
N GLU A 80 8.25 -0.76 -1.19
CA GLU A 80 8.59 -0.39 0.18
C GLU A 80 9.31 0.97 0.22
N VAL A 81 8.91 1.82 1.16
CA VAL A 81 9.49 3.13 1.37
C VAL A 81 9.92 3.27 2.83
N ARG A 82 11.12 3.83 3.01
CA ARG A 82 11.76 4.02 4.31
C ARG A 82 12.15 5.48 4.48
N LEU A 83 11.67 6.08 5.57
CA LEU A 83 12.01 7.43 5.98
C LEU A 83 12.86 7.36 7.25
N THR A 84 13.99 8.06 7.25
CA THR A 84 14.92 8.03 8.39
C THR A 84 15.26 9.43 8.87
N LYS A 85 15.29 9.61 10.19
CA LYS A 85 15.58 10.88 10.85
C LYS A 85 16.28 10.64 12.18
N LYS A 86 17.08 11.60 12.64
CA LYS A 86 17.60 11.65 14.01
C LYS A 86 16.84 12.68 14.83
N HIS A 87 16.55 12.35 16.08
CA HIS A 87 16.03 13.28 17.08
C HIS A 87 16.88 13.16 18.35
N GLY A 88 17.84 14.07 18.52
CA GLY A 88 18.83 13.96 19.60
C GLY A 88 19.64 12.66 19.52
N SER A 89 19.50 11.79 20.52
CA SER A 89 20.15 10.47 20.58
C SER A 89 19.29 9.33 20.02
N GLU A 90 18.15 9.64 19.39
CA GLU A 90 17.16 8.67 18.94
C GLU A 90 17.20 8.58 17.42
N ASP A 91 17.13 7.34 16.92
CA ASP A 91 16.99 7.05 15.50
C ASP A 91 15.52 6.73 15.22
N ILE A 92 14.90 7.52 14.34
CA ILE A 92 13.52 7.37 13.91
C ILE A 92 13.52 6.72 12.53
N LEU A 93 12.77 5.62 12.40
CA LEU A 93 12.52 4.92 11.16
C LEU A 93 11.01 4.88 10.93
N VAL A 94 10.56 5.36 9.78
CA VAL A 94 9.19 5.13 9.30
C VAL A 94 9.25 4.19 8.09
N VAL A 95 8.42 3.17 8.08
CA VAL A 95 8.33 2.21 6.97
C VAL A 95 6.88 2.07 6.53
N PHE A 96 6.65 2.09 5.23
CA PHE A 96 5.33 1.84 4.64
C PHE A 96 5.49 1.17 3.27
N ASN A 97 4.39 0.63 2.76
CA ASN A 97 4.36 -0.04 1.48
C ASN A 97 3.11 0.40 0.70
N VAL A 98 3.29 0.80 -0.56
CA VAL A 98 2.19 1.33 -1.40
C VAL A 98 1.36 0.23 -2.08
N ASN A 99 1.65 -1.05 -1.84
CA ASN A 99 0.81 -2.14 -2.35
C ASN A 99 -0.59 -2.07 -1.72
N HIS A 100 -1.62 -2.12 -2.57
CA HIS A 100 -3.03 -2.15 -2.12
C HIS A 100 -3.40 -0.97 -1.21
N SER A 101 -2.77 0.19 -1.39
CA SER A 101 -2.99 1.35 -0.53
C SER A 101 -3.96 2.38 -1.09
N VAL A 102 -4.35 2.28 -2.36
CA VAL A 102 -5.32 3.22 -2.95
C VAL A 102 -6.70 2.88 -2.45
N ASP A 103 -7.36 3.85 -1.82
CA ASP A 103 -8.79 3.82 -1.59
C ASP A 103 -9.47 4.47 -2.79
N VAL A 104 -10.39 3.75 -3.41
CA VAL A 104 -11.19 4.27 -4.52
C VAL A 104 -12.59 4.38 -3.96
N GLU A 105 -13.00 5.59 -3.57
CA GLU A 105 -14.39 5.81 -3.19
C GLU A 105 -15.28 5.38 -4.37
N GLU A 106 -16.33 4.61 -4.07
CA GLU A 106 -17.33 4.25 -5.07
C GLU A 106 -17.94 5.55 -5.61
N ASP A 107 -17.92 5.73 -6.95
CA ASP A 107 -18.40 6.92 -7.65
C ASP A 107 -19.61 7.56 -6.95
N ASP A 108 -19.42 8.73 -6.32
CA ASP A 108 -20.56 9.55 -5.92
C ASP A 108 -21.26 10.02 -7.21
N PRO A 109 -22.49 9.57 -7.50
CA PRO A 109 -23.19 9.94 -8.72
C PRO A 109 -23.53 11.44 -8.81
N SER A 110 -23.19 12.24 -7.79
CA SER A 110 -23.35 13.69 -7.75
C SER A 110 -22.07 14.50 -8.04
N SER A 111 -20.91 13.85 -8.19
CA SER A 111 -19.65 14.50 -8.58
C SER A 111 -19.42 14.41 -10.09
N ASP A 112 -19.31 15.56 -10.76
CA ASP A 112 -18.85 15.64 -12.17
C ASP A 112 -17.31 15.51 -12.30
N ALA A 113 -16.58 15.44 -11.18
CA ALA A 113 -15.13 15.25 -11.17
C ALA A 113 -14.80 13.77 -10.98
N ALA A 114 -13.90 13.24 -11.83
CA ALA A 114 -13.35 11.91 -11.64
C ALA A 114 -12.66 11.82 -10.27
N PRO A 115 -12.93 10.80 -9.45
CA PRO A 115 -12.26 10.61 -8.17
C PRO A 115 -10.75 10.59 -8.38
N VAL A 116 -10.03 11.47 -7.68
CA VAL A 116 -8.56 11.40 -7.69
C VAL A 116 -8.18 10.28 -6.73
N PRO A 117 -7.44 9.25 -7.17
CA PRO A 117 -7.05 8.15 -6.30
C PRO A 117 -6.18 8.68 -5.15
N VAL A 118 -6.48 8.26 -3.93
CA VAL A 118 -5.71 8.62 -2.73
C VAL A 118 -5.11 7.36 -2.12
N ALA A 119 -3.80 7.34 -1.91
CA ALA A 119 -3.11 6.22 -1.28
C ALA A 119 -2.93 6.45 0.23
N LEU A 120 -3.52 5.59 1.04
CA LEU A 120 -3.47 5.60 2.50
C LEU A 120 -2.78 4.33 3.05
N PRO A 121 -1.49 4.10 2.75
CA PRO A 121 -0.81 2.89 3.20
C PRO A 121 -0.70 2.87 4.72
N PRO A 122 -0.93 1.71 5.37
CA PRO A 122 -0.49 1.51 6.74
C PRO A 122 1.02 1.73 6.85
N PHE A 123 1.45 2.31 7.97
CA PHE A 123 2.85 2.63 8.20
C PHE A 123 3.26 2.26 9.63
N SER A 124 4.55 2.00 9.82
CA SER A 124 5.12 1.72 11.12
C SER A 124 6.14 2.80 11.49
N VAL A 125 6.15 3.23 12.75
CA VAL A 125 7.16 4.13 13.31
C VAL A 125 7.97 3.38 14.35
N GLU A 126 9.30 3.40 14.21
CA GLU A 126 10.23 2.88 15.20
C GLU A 126 11.11 3.99 15.74
N ILE A 127 11.23 4.06 17.07
CA ILE A 127 12.08 5.01 17.77
C ILE A 127 13.11 4.21 18.56
N THR A 128 14.35 4.20 18.07
CA THR A 128 15.45 3.41 18.64
C THR A 128 16.30 4.23 19.60
N LYS A 129 16.50 3.72 20.81
CA LYS A 129 17.37 4.31 21.85
C LYS A 129 17.83 3.23 22.83
N SER A 130 19.08 3.33 23.30
CA SER A 130 19.62 2.47 24.36
C SER A 130 19.45 0.97 24.10
N GLY A 131 19.64 0.52 22.84
CA GLY A 131 19.56 -0.89 22.46
C GLY A 131 18.14 -1.47 22.39
N LYS A 132 17.10 -0.63 22.49
CA LYS A 132 15.70 -1.00 22.30
C LYS A 132 15.06 -0.08 21.27
N ARG A 133 13.92 -0.51 20.73
CA ARG A 133 13.05 0.31 19.89
C ARG A 133 11.62 0.26 20.40
N LEU A 134 10.99 1.43 20.45
CA LEU A 134 9.56 1.58 20.66
C LEU A 134 8.90 1.63 19.28
N CYS A 135 8.00 0.70 19.02
CA CYS A 135 7.39 0.48 17.72
C CYS A 135 5.90 0.77 17.78
N PHE A 136 5.39 1.39 16.71
CA PHE A 136 3.98 1.68 16.49
C PHE A 136 3.59 1.19 15.10
N ASN A 137 2.48 0.46 15.01
CA ASN A 137 1.81 0.15 13.75
C ASN A 137 0.59 1.05 13.64
N MET A 138 0.50 1.79 12.54
CA MET A 138 -0.39 2.94 12.40
C MET A 138 -1.13 2.87 11.06
N VAL A 139 -2.32 3.43 11.04
CA VAL A 139 -3.11 3.64 9.83
C VAL A 139 -3.39 5.12 9.66
N LEU A 140 -3.38 5.59 8.43
CA LEU A 140 -3.81 6.95 8.08
C LEU A 140 -5.33 7.03 8.17
N VAL A 141 -5.84 8.16 8.64
CA VAL A 141 -7.26 8.45 8.75
C VAL A 141 -7.55 9.85 8.23
N GLU A 142 -8.67 10.01 7.55
CA GLU A 142 -9.20 11.31 7.17
C GLU A 142 -9.94 11.94 8.35
N THR A 143 -9.72 13.23 8.59
CA THR A 143 -10.31 13.93 9.74
C THR A 143 -11.67 14.57 9.43
N GLY A 144 -12.17 14.41 8.19
CA GLY A 144 -13.45 14.95 7.71
C GLY A 144 -13.36 16.37 7.14
N ASP A 145 -12.20 17.03 7.27
CA ASP A 145 -11.86 18.24 6.51
C ASP A 145 -11.10 17.84 5.24
N GLU A 146 -11.36 18.53 4.12
CA GLU A 146 -10.64 18.30 2.86
C GLU A 146 -9.12 18.38 3.06
N ASP A 147 -8.40 17.41 2.49
CA ASP A 147 -6.93 17.29 2.53
C ASP A 147 -6.31 17.24 3.95
N GLN A 148 -7.09 16.91 4.97
CA GLN A 148 -6.58 16.72 6.32
C GLN A 148 -6.55 15.24 6.71
N PHE A 149 -5.32 14.80 6.99
CA PHE A 149 -5.02 13.44 7.40
C PHE A 149 -4.38 13.44 8.79
N ASP A 150 -4.74 12.44 9.55
CA ASP A 150 -4.15 12.11 10.84
C ASP A 150 -3.81 10.61 10.86
N PHE A 151 -3.37 10.10 12.00
CA PHE A 151 -3.09 8.69 12.19
C PHE A 151 -3.90 8.10 13.35
N ARG A 152 -4.06 6.78 13.29
CA ARG A 152 -4.51 5.97 14.42
C ARG A 152 -3.50 4.88 14.70
N VAL A 153 -3.11 4.74 15.96
CA VAL A 153 -2.26 3.62 16.41
C VAL A 153 -3.12 2.36 16.55
N GLU A 154 -2.86 1.35 15.73
CA GLU A 154 -3.52 0.05 15.83
C GLU A 154 -2.83 -0.84 16.88
N GLU A 155 -1.50 -0.80 16.94
CA GLU A 155 -0.67 -1.62 17.83
C GLU A 155 0.62 -0.89 18.23
N PHE A 156 1.09 -1.14 19.45
CA PHE A 156 2.37 -0.63 19.94
C PHE A 156 3.08 -1.64 20.86
N TYR A 157 4.42 -1.62 20.85
CA TYR A 157 5.25 -2.53 21.62
C TYR A 157 6.69 -2.03 21.77
N VAL A 158 7.46 -2.68 22.66
CA VAL A 158 8.90 -2.44 22.80
C VAL A 158 9.65 -3.70 22.39
N ALA A 159 10.54 -3.57 21.41
CA ALA A 159 11.39 -4.64 20.93
C ALA A 159 12.88 -4.33 21.17
N PRO A 160 13.77 -5.35 21.14
CA PRO A 160 15.21 -5.12 21.01
C PRO A 160 15.51 -4.30 19.75
N ALA A 161 16.54 -3.45 19.80
CA ALA A 161 16.99 -2.74 18.61
C ALA A 161 17.42 -3.73 17.52
N ALA A 162 17.14 -3.37 16.26
CA ALA A 162 17.55 -4.15 15.11
C ALA A 162 19.07 -4.39 15.12
N LYS A 163 19.50 -5.62 14.79
CA LYS A 163 20.92 -6.00 14.72
C LYS A 163 21.24 -6.42 13.30
N ASP A 164 22.33 -5.88 12.75
CA ASP A 164 22.82 -6.22 11.40
C ASP A 164 21.76 -6.09 10.29
N GLY A 165 20.84 -5.13 10.44
CA GLY A 165 19.73 -4.92 9.51
C GLY A 165 18.58 -5.92 9.64
N ASN A 166 18.61 -6.82 10.64
CA ASN A 166 17.47 -7.66 10.98
C ASN A 166 16.49 -6.88 11.86
N GLU A 167 15.33 -6.58 11.28
CA GLU A 167 14.20 -5.88 11.88
C GLU A 167 13.09 -6.82 12.35
N ASP A 168 13.31 -8.14 12.30
CA ASP A 168 12.35 -9.13 12.81
C ASP A 168 12.10 -8.91 14.31
N VAL A 169 10.82 -8.97 14.69
CA VAL A 169 10.39 -8.89 16.09
C VAL A 169 10.17 -10.32 16.60
N PRO A 170 10.80 -10.75 17.71
CA PRO A 170 10.56 -12.08 18.27
C PRO A 170 9.10 -12.28 18.67
N ASP A 171 8.55 -13.48 18.44
CA ASP A 171 7.14 -13.82 18.71
C ASP A 171 6.75 -13.66 20.19
N GLU A 172 7.72 -13.75 21.11
CA GLU A 172 7.50 -13.55 22.55
C GLU A 172 7.37 -12.08 22.97
N VAL A 173 7.63 -11.12 22.07
CA VAL A 173 7.46 -9.69 22.37
C VAL A 173 5.97 -9.39 22.52
N TYR A 174 5.59 -8.91 23.71
CA TYR A 174 4.23 -8.48 23.96
C TYR A 174 3.90 -7.20 23.18
N ALA A 175 2.79 -7.24 22.46
CA ALA A 175 2.19 -6.10 21.80
C ALA A 175 0.76 -5.87 22.29
N SER A 176 0.38 -4.60 22.38
CA SER A 176 -0.96 -4.19 22.78
C SER A 176 -1.62 -3.40 21.67
N SER A 177 -2.94 -3.57 21.54
CA SER A 177 -3.72 -2.69 20.68
C SER A 177 -3.74 -1.27 21.24
N GLY A 178 -3.64 -0.28 20.34
CA GLY A 178 -3.81 1.14 20.69
C GLY A 178 -5.21 1.47 21.20
N LYS A 179 -6.22 0.62 20.93
CA LYS A 179 -7.63 0.85 21.32
C LYS A 179 -7.89 0.82 22.82
N TYR A 180 -7.02 0.17 23.60
CA TYR A 180 -7.21 -0.05 25.04
C TYR A 180 -6.36 0.87 25.91
N ILE A 181 -5.63 1.82 25.32
CA ILE A 181 -4.76 2.72 26.08
C ILE A 181 -5.58 3.71 26.90
N ASP A 182 -5.08 4.08 28.08
CA ASP A 182 -5.69 5.14 28.91
C ASP A 182 -5.69 6.48 28.15
N PRO A 183 -6.77 7.29 28.22
CA PRO A 183 -6.85 8.56 27.50
C PRO A 183 -5.75 9.59 27.82
N ASN A 184 -5.26 9.66 29.05
CA ASN A 184 -4.17 10.58 29.38
C ASN A 184 -2.84 10.08 28.81
N LEU A 185 -2.63 8.75 28.83
CA LEU A 185 -1.47 8.15 28.21
C LEU A 185 -1.52 8.26 26.68
N HIS A 186 -2.71 8.19 26.08
CA HIS A 186 -2.92 8.45 24.66
C HIS A 186 -2.40 9.84 24.26
N ASP A 187 -2.85 10.90 24.94
CA ASP A 187 -2.42 12.28 24.67
C ASP A 187 -0.90 12.44 24.74
N VAL A 188 -0.28 11.88 25.78
CA VAL A 188 1.17 12.06 25.96
C VAL A 188 1.98 11.18 25.01
N LEU A 189 1.61 9.91 24.82
CA LEU A 189 2.43 8.94 24.10
C LEU A 189 2.13 8.89 22.59
N PHE A 190 0.85 8.91 22.21
CA PHE A 190 0.46 8.78 20.80
C PHE A 190 0.35 10.13 20.10
N VAL A 191 0.12 11.21 20.83
CA VAL A 191 0.08 12.56 20.23
C VAL A 191 1.41 13.25 20.47
N ARG A 192 1.61 13.80 21.66
CA ARG A 192 2.72 14.74 21.92
C ARG A 192 4.11 14.15 21.72
N TYR A 193 4.34 12.91 22.17
CA TYR A 193 5.64 12.24 22.02
C TYR A 193 5.99 11.94 20.56
N LEU A 194 4.99 11.63 19.71
CA LEU A 194 5.18 11.41 18.28
C LEU A 194 5.35 12.74 17.53
N GLU A 195 4.57 13.77 17.88
CA GLU A 195 4.68 15.11 17.31
C GLU A 195 6.05 15.74 17.56
N GLU A 196 6.62 15.63 18.76
CA GLU A 196 7.97 16.12 19.06
C GLU A 196 9.05 15.47 18.16
N ARG A 197 8.76 14.29 17.62
CA ARG A 197 9.63 13.54 16.69
C ARG A 197 9.30 13.84 15.23
N GLY A 198 8.33 14.69 14.96
CA GLY A 198 7.89 15.11 13.62
C GLY A 198 6.95 14.10 12.96
N ILE A 199 6.19 13.35 13.75
CA ILE A 199 5.06 12.55 13.29
C ILE A 199 3.79 13.28 13.75
N ASP A 200 3.39 14.27 12.96
CA ASP A 200 2.26 15.16 13.21
C ASP A 200 1.32 15.19 11.97
N ALA A 201 0.28 16.03 12.01
CA ALA A 201 -0.65 16.17 10.89
C ALA A 201 0.02 16.64 9.58
N GLU A 202 1.11 17.44 9.66
CA GLU A 202 1.86 17.85 8.47
C GLU A 202 2.64 16.67 7.87
N PHE A 203 3.24 15.85 8.72
CA PHE A 203 3.83 14.59 8.29
C PHE A 203 2.80 13.69 7.60
N CYS A 204 1.60 13.52 8.16
CA CYS A 204 0.54 12.71 7.56
C CYS A 204 0.13 13.22 6.17
N ARG A 205 -0.09 14.54 6.01
CA ARG A 205 -0.38 15.13 4.69
C ARG A 205 0.73 14.87 3.67
N ASN A 206 1.99 15.09 4.06
CA ASN A 206 3.13 14.85 3.18
C ASN A 206 3.28 13.35 2.84
N LEU A 207 2.98 12.47 3.79
CA LEU A 207 3.03 11.03 3.59
C LEU A 207 1.97 10.57 2.59
N VAL A 208 0.73 11.07 2.68
CA VAL A 208 -0.34 10.79 1.73
C VAL A 208 0.01 11.31 0.35
N GLN A 209 0.41 12.58 0.23
CA GLN A 209 0.79 13.17 -1.06
C GLN A 209 1.92 12.38 -1.74
N PHE A 210 2.96 12.03 -0.98
CA PHE A 210 4.05 11.20 -1.47
C PHE A 210 3.55 9.81 -1.89
N SER A 211 2.75 9.15 -1.05
CA SER A 211 2.28 7.78 -1.28
C SER A 211 1.40 7.70 -2.51
N THR A 212 0.48 8.66 -2.69
CA THR A 212 -0.39 8.74 -3.87
C THR A 212 0.43 8.89 -5.14
N HIS A 213 1.38 9.82 -5.16
CA HIS A 213 2.25 10.01 -6.30
C HIS A 213 3.13 8.77 -6.58
N TYR A 214 3.69 8.16 -5.54
CA TYR A 214 4.57 7.01 -5.67
C TYR A 214 3.83 5.74 -6.11
N GLU A 215 2.61 5.52 -5.60
CA GLU A 215 1.74 4.42 -6.02
C GLU A 215 1.40 4.55 -7.51
N HIS A 216 0.97 5.73 -7.95
CA HIS A 216 0.66 5.98 -9.36
C HIS A 216 1.85 5.69 -10.27
N GLN A 217 3.05 6.15 -9.88
CA GLN A 217 4.28 5.86 -10.61
C GLN A 217 4.54 4.33 -10.69
N LYS A 218 4.26 3.58 -9.63
CA LYS A 218 4.39 2.12 -9.59
C LYS A 218 3.35 1.43 -10.46
N TYR A 219 2.11 1.92 -10.47
CA TYR A 219 1.05 1.41 -11.33
C TYR A 219 1.42 1.56 -12.81
N VAL A 220 1.84 2.76 -13.25
CA VAL A 220 2.31 3.00 -14.63
C VAL A 220 3.52 2.12 -14.97
N GLY A 221 4.44 1.94 -14.02
CA GLY A 221 5.57 1.02 -14.14
C GLY A 221 5.14 -0.43 -14.32
N LEU A 222 4.15 -0.88 -13.55
CA LEU A 222 3.57 -2.23 -13.65
C LEU A 222 2.91 -2.44 -15.02
N LEU A 223 2.09 -1.51 -15.50
CA LEU A 223 1.49 -1.59 -16.84
C LEU A 223 2.56 -1.71 -17.93
N SER A 224 3.65 -0.95 -17.80
CA SER A 224 4.79 -1.02 -18.70
C SER A 224 5.47 -2.39 -18.66
N HIS A 225 5.69 -2.95 -17.46
CA HIS A 225 6.24 -4.29 -17.31
C HIS A 225 5.33 -5.39 -17.88
N ILE A 226 4.01 -5.28 -17.69
CA ILE A 226 3.03 -6.22 -18.27
C ILE A 226 3.10 -6.16 -19.80
N ARG A 227 3.13 -4.95 -20.38
CA ARG A 227 3.27 -4.75 -21.82
C ARG A 227 4.56 -5.40 -22.34
N ASP A 228 5.67 -5.15 -21.67
CA ASP A 228 6.97 -5.69 -22.08
C ASP A 228 7.01 -7.22 -21.94
N PHE A 229 6.39 -7.78 -20.91
CA PHE A 229 6.24 -9.22 -20.72
C PHE A 229 5.39 -9.88 -21.81
N VAL A 230 4.25 -9.28 -22.15
CA VAL A 230 3.30 -9.80 -23.15
C VAL A 230 3.83 -9.66 -24.57
N SER A 231 4.65 -8.64 -24.84
CA SER A 231 5.23 -8.40 -26.17
C SER A 231 6.49 -9.23 -26.47
N GLN A 232 7.05 -9.91 -25.47
CA GLN A 232 8.16 -10.85 -25.66
C GLN A 232 7.64 -12.17 -26.23
N ASN A 233 8.21 -12.59 -27.37
CA ASN A 233 7.99 -13.89 -28.02
C ASN A 233 8.90 -14.97 -27.44
#